data_AF-A0A0C2C6P8-F1
#
_entry.id   AF-A0A0C2C6P8-F1
#
_cell.length_a   1.000
_cell.length_b   1.000
_cell.length_c   1.000
_cell.angle_alpha   90.00
_cell.angle_beta   90.00
_cell.angle_gamma   90.00
#
_symmetry.space_group_name_H-M   'P 1'
#
loop_
_entity.id
_entity.type
_entity.pdbx_description
1 polymer ?
#
loop_
_entity_poly.entity_id
_entity_poly.type
_entity_poly.pdbx_seq_one_letter_code
_entity_poly.pdbx_strand_id
1 'polypeptide(L)'
;MNNGVHFSIKGAQFGASIKGRLEIGKKIRIARMSGEIKAKSESVNLDVKLVWNDFKFIPTVNMDSNVRVDFTHHLKPLKFLRKEIQKIVTSKVNSEVAKKITEAIEQQVNPRLQKLKEKMISMGYKEYDMEWTVQNNILRVVVKPKR
;
A
#
# COMPACT_ATOMS: atom_id res chain seq x y z
N MET A 1 20.38 -2.09 3.89
CA MET A 1 19.79 -3.14 4.76
C MET A 1 20.59 -4.41 4.56
N ASN A 2 20.93 -5.13 5.64
CA ASN A 2 21.84 -6.28 5.56
C ASN A 2 21.10 -7.64 5.47
N ASN A 3 19.78 -7.66 5.66
CA ASN A 3 18.95 -8.88 5.58
C ASN A 3 17.52 -8.57 5.10
N GLY A 4 17.39 -7.98 3.91
CA GLY A 4 16.07 -7.69 3.36
C GLY A 4 16.09 -6.89 2.07
N VAL A 5 14.91 -6.75 1.47
CA VAL A 5 14.69 -5.97 0.24
C VAL A 5 14.01 -4.66 0.61
N HIS A 6 14.48 -3.56 0.04
CA HIS A 6 13.88 -2.23 0.21
C HIS A 6 13.40 -1.69 -1.12
N PHE A 7 12.11 -1.37 -1.20
CA PHE A 7 11.48 -0.69 -2.33
C PHE A 7 11.05 0.71 -1.90
N SER A 8 11.36 1.70 -2.73
CA SER A 8 10.89 3.07 -2.54
C SER A 8 10.27 3.56 -3.84
N ILE A 9 9.01 4.00 -3.76
CA ILE A 9 8.30 4.64 -4.86
C ILE A 9 8.08 6.10 -4.45
N LYS A 10 8.62 7.01 -5.25
CA LYS A 10 8.52 8.46 -5.04
C LYS A 10 7.81 9.10 -6.22
N GLY A 11 6.98 10.10 -5.94
CA GLY A 11 6.31 10.90 -6.97
C GLY A 11 5.14 10.19 -7.65
N ALA A 12 4.63 9.11 -7.08
CA ALA A 12 3.40 8.50 -7.57
C ALA A 12 2.21 9.46 -7.38
N GLN A 13 1.19 9.32 -8.24
CA GLN A 13 -0.03 10.12 -8.17
C GLN A 13 -1.27 9.24 -8.31
N PHE A 14 -2.31 9.56 -7.54
CA PHE A 14 -3.65 9.00 -7.64
C PHE A 14 -4.71 10.10 -7.61
N GLY A 15 -5.87 9.80 -8.17
CA GLY A 15 -7.01 10.70 -8.16
C GLY A 15 -8.32 9.94 -8.10
N ALA A 16 -9.30 10.50 -7.39
CA ALA A 16 -10.65 10.03 -7.30
C ALA A 16 -11.62 11.21 -7.40
N SER A 17 -12.81 10.96 -7.94
CA SER A 17 -13.87 11.96 -8.06
C SER A 17 -15.20 11.32 -7.72
N ILE A 18 -15.97 11.98 -6.86
CA ILE A 18 -17.28 11.52 -6.42
C ILE A 18 -18.30 12.63 -6.69
N LYS A 19 -19.45 12.26 -7.24
CA LYS A 19 -20.60 13.17 -7.40
C LYS A 19 -21.36 13.26 -6.08
N GLY A 20 -21.48 14.47 -5.53
CA GLY A 20 -22.22 14.74 -4.31
C GLY A 20 -23.54 15.45 -4.61
N ARG A 21 -24.59 15.07 -3.88
CA ARG A 21 -25.87 15.81 -3.82
C ARG A 21 -26.21 16.06 -2.35
N LEU A 22 -26.48 17.31 -2.02
CA LEU A 22 -26.91 17.75 -0.70
C LEU A 22 -28.28 18.41 -0.82
N GLU A 23 -29.19 17.97 0.03
CA GLU A 23 -30.53 18.53 0.17
C GLU A 23 -30.61 19.25 1.52
N ILE A 24 -30.81 20.56 1.51
CA ILE A 24 -30.88 21.37 2.73
C ILE A 24 -32.27 21.99 2.80
N GLY A 25 -33.09 21.57 3.77
CA GLY A 25 -34.42 22.16 4.02
C GLY A 25 -35.44 21.22 4.67
N LYS A 26 -36.60 21.78 5.06
CA LYS A 26 -37.81 21.02 5.46
C LYS A 26 -38.71 20.80 4.25
N LYS A 27 -39.57 19.76 4.27
CA LYS A 27 -40.47 19.22 3.21
C LYS A 27 -41.02 20.19 2.15
N ILE A 28 -41.16 21.49 2.42
CA ILE A 28 -41.79 22.50 1.54
C ILE A 28 -40.74 23.38 0.81
N ARG A 29 -39.52 23.54 1.32
CA ARG A 29 -38.41 24.27 0.67
C ARG A 29 -37.10 23.52 0.83
N ILE A 30 -36.74 22.73 -0.18
CA ILE A 30 -35.47 22.00 -0.25
C ILE A 30 -34.55 22.73 -1.23
N ALA A 31 -33.42 23.25 -0.74
CA ALA A 31 -32.33 23.68 -1.58
C ALA A 31 -31.49 22.46 -1.98
N ARG A 32 -31.34 22.21 -3.28
CA ARG A 32 -30.52 21.13 -3.81
C ARG A 32 -29.17 21.68 -4.28
N MET A 33 -28.09 21.16 -3.70
CA MET A 33 -26.73 21.46 -4.10
C MET A 33 -26.13 20.21 -4.74
N SER A 34 -25.67 20.32 -5.97
CA SER A 34 -25.00 19.24 -6.69
C SER A 34 -23.63 19.68 -7.17
N GLY A 35 -22.72 18.72 -7.25
CA GLY A 35 -21.36 18.95 -7.74
C GLY A 35 -20.49 17.75 -7.51
N GLU A 36 -19.18 17.94 -7.62
CA GLU A 36 -18.19 16.89 -7.45
C GLU A 36 -17.24 17.24 -6.30
N ILE A 37 -16.83 16.21 -5.58
CA ILE A 37 -15.72 16.24 -4.64
C ILE A 37 -14.59 15.45 -5.29
N LYS A 38 -13.48 16.12 -5.56
CA LYS A 38 -12.29 15.54 -6.20
C LYS A 38 -11.19 15.44 -5.18
N ALA A 39 -10.62 14.26 -5.01
CA ALA A 39 -9.41 14.03 -4.22
C ALA A 39 -8.28 13.68 -5.19
N LYS A 40 -7.16 14.40 -5.14
CA LYS A 40 -5.98 14.13 -5.96
C LYS A 40 -4.73 14.21 -5.10
N SER A 41 -3.85 13.23 -5.18
CA SER A 41 -2.55 13.35 -4.52
C SER A 41 -1.64 14.31 -5.30
N GLU A 42 -1.03 15.25 -4.61
CA GLU A 42 0.05 16.08 -5.13
C GLU A 42 1.37 15.30 -5.16
N SER A 43 1.62 14.51 -4.11
CA SER A 43 2.77 13.62 -4.01
C SER A 43 2.44 12.39 -3.18
N VAL A 44 3.03 11.25 -3.56
CA VAL A 44 2.99 10.00 -2.79
C VAL A 44 4.39 9.45 -2.66
N ASN A 45 4.76 9.12 -1.43
CA ASN A 45 5.97 8.43 -1.08
C ASN A 45 5.59 7.12 -0.39
N LEU A 46 5.97 6.00 -0.99
CA LEU A 46 5.76 4.67 -0.45
C LEU A 46 7.11 4.01 -0.21
N ASP A 47 7.33 3.57 1.02
CA ASP A 47 8.52 2.88 1.47
C ASP A 47 8.12 1.49 1.97
N VAL A 48 8.67 0.45 1.35
CA VAL A 48 8.39 -0.95 1.70
C VAL A 48 9.70 -1.63 2.02
N LYS A 49 9.87 -2.03 3.27
CA LYS A 49 11.01 -2.82 3.75
C LYS A 49 10.55 -4.23 4.02
N LEU A 50 11.18 -5.20 3.37
CA LEU A 50 10.91 -6.63 3.55
C LEU A 50 12.11 -7.26 4.24
N VAL A 51 11.96 -7.62 5.52
CA VAL A 51 13.00 -8.36 6.24
C VAL A 51 12.85 -9.84 5.92
N TRP A 52 13.93 -10.48 5.50
CA TRP A 52 13.93 -11.90 5.21
C TRP A 52 14.05 -12.72 6.50
N ASN A 53 13.18 -13.71 6.66
CA ASN A 53 13.17 -14.68 7.75
C ASN A 53 12.71 -16.04 7.23
N ASP A 54 13.65 -16.90 6.83
CA ASP A 54 13.43 -18.31 6.44
C ASP A 54 12.17 -18.54 5.56
N PHE A 55 12.25 -18.14 4.28
CA PHE A 55 11.13 -18.24 3.32
C PHE A 55 9.89 -17.45 3.68
N LYS A 56 10.04 -16.46 4.56
CA LYS A 56 9.01 -15.49 4.89
C LYS A 56 9.61 -14.09 4.82
N PHE A 57 8.88 -13.17 4.21
CA PHE A 57 9.16 -11.75 4.37
C PHE A 57 8.27 -11.17 5.48
N ILE A 58 8.90 -10.38 6.35
CA ILE A 58 8.24 -9.55 7.35
C ILE A 58 8.21 -8.12 6.78
N PRO A 59 7.03 -7.63 6.34
CA PRO A 59 6.94 -6.32 5.73
C PRO A 59 6.84 -5.21 6.77
N THR A 60 7.47 -4.09 6.47
CA THR A 60 7.23 -2.78 7.09
C THR A 60 6.91 -1.82 5.97
N VAL A 61 5.66 -1.35 5.94
CA VAL A 61 5.15 -0.47 4.87
C VAL A 61 4.83 0.89 5.47
N ASN A 62 5.51 1.92 4.97
CA ASN A 62 5.22 3.30 5.31
C ASN A 62 4.77 4.03 4.06
N MET A 63 3.61 4.65 4.12
CA MET A 63 3.10 5.50 3.05
C MET A 63 2.84 6.88 3.61
N ASP A 64 3.35 7.87 2.89
CA ASP A 64 3.01 9.27 3.09
C ASP A 64 2.43 9.82 1.79
N SER A 65 1.34 10.56 1.91
CA SER A 65 0.69 11.18 0.76
C SER A 65 0.19 12.55 1.12
N ASN A 66 0.32 13.47 0.17
CA ASN A 66 -0.28 14.79 0.26
C ASN A 66 -1.48 14.80 -0.69
N VAL A 67 -2.70 14.78 -0.14
CA VAL A 67 -3.94 14.79 -0.93
C VAL A 67 -4.55 16.17 -0.93
N ARG A 68 -4.93 16.66 -2.10
CA ARG A 68 -5.75 17.85 -2.27
C ARG A 68 -7.19 17.47 -2.52
N VAL A 69 -8.10 18.14 -1.82
CA VAL A 69 -9.55 18.02 -2.04
C VAL A 69 -10.11 19.30 -2.66
N ASP A 70 -10.82 19.16 -3.77
CA ASP A 70 -11.50 20.25 -4.48
C ASP A 70 -13.00 19.98 -4.58
N PHE A 71 -13.81 21.05 -4.45
CA PHE A 71 -15.26 21.02 -4.63
C PHE A 71 -15.66 21.81 -5.87
N THR A 72 -16.59 21.27 -6.65
CA THR A 72 -17.07 21.91 -7.90
C THR A 72 -18.51 22.41 -7.80
N HIS A 73 -18.90 23.28 -8.74
CA HIS A 73 -20.27 23.78 -8.91
C HIS A 73 -20.90 24.29 -7.61
N HIS A 74 -22.11 23.81 -7.28
CA HIS A 74 -22.85 24.21 -6.10
C HIS A 74 -22.29 23.61 -4.80
N LEU A 75 -21.29 22.73 -4.86
CA LEU A 75 -20.57 22.27 -3.67
C LEU A 75 -19.40 23.20 -3.28
N LYS A 76 -19.05 24.21 -4.10
CA LYS A 76 -18.00 25.20 -3.76
C LYS A 76 -18.17 25.86 -2.38
N PRO A 77 -19.39 26.16 -1.88
CA PRO A 77 -19.55 26.69 -0.52
C PRO A 77 -19.03 25.75 0.58
N LEU A 78 -18.91 24.44 0.32
CA LEU A 78 -18.40 23.44 1.28
C LEU A 78 -16.87 23.45 1.41
N LYS A 79 -16.17 24.41 0.79
CA LYS A 79 -14.70 24.56 0.91
C LYS A 79 -14.21 24.63 2.36
N PHE A 80 -15.03 25.08 3.30
CA PHE A 80 -14.66 25.08 4.73
C PHE A 80 -14.40 23.66 5.28
N LEU A 81 -15.02 22.62 4.70
CA LEU A 81 -14.78 21.21 5.06
C LEU A 81 -13.50 20.63 4.46
N ARG A 82 -12.83 21.37 3.56
CA ARG A 82 -11.68 20.85 2.79
C ARG A 82 -10.61 20.24 3.68
N LYS A 83 -10.20 20.93 4.74
CA LYS A 83 -9.12 20.48 5.64
C LYS A 83 -9.48 19.16 6.33
N GLU A 84 -10.69 19.04 6.84
CA GLU A 84 -11.17 17.83 7.52
C GLU A 84 -11.27 16.65 6.57
N ILE A 85 -11.89 16.83 5.40
CA ILE A 85 -12.00 15.76 4.39
C ILE A 85 -10.61 15.35 3.90
N GLN A 86 -9.71 16.31 3.66
CA GLN A 86 -8.33 16.05 3.26
C GLN A 86 -7.60 15.19 4.29
N LYS A 87 -7.71 15.52 5.59
CA LYS A 87 -7.12 14.74 6.68
C LYS A 87 -7.66 13.31 6.72
N ILE A 88 -8.97 13.15 6.59
CA ILE A 88 -9.64 11.84 6.59
C ILE A 88 -9.17 11.00 5.40
N VAL A 89 -9.22 11.55 4.19
CA VAL A 89 -8.82 10.84 2.96
C VAL A 89 -7.34 10.45 3.01
N THR A 90 -6.47 11.37 3.40
CA THR A 90 -5.02 11.12 3.50
C THR A 90 -4.73 9.98 4.48
N SER A 91 -5.29 10.06 5.69
CA SER A 91 -5.10 9.02 6.71
C SER A 91 -5.61 7.66 6.24
N LYS A 92 -6.83 7.63 5.67
CA LYS A 92 -7.44 6.39 5.20
C LYS A 92 -6.63 5.75 4.08
N VAL A 93 -6.24 6.52 3.06
CA VAL A 93 -5.43 6.00 1.95
C VAL A 93 -4.08 5.48 2.43
N ASN A 94 -3.35 6.24 3.26
CA ASN A 94 -2.07 5.82 3.79
C ASN A 94 -2.18 4.50 4.56
N SER A 95 -3.21 4.35 5.40
CA SER A 95 -3.44 3.13 6.16
C SER A 95 -3.88 1.93 5.31
N GLU A 96 -4.81 2.13 4.37
CA GLU A 96 -5.40 1.03 3.60
C GLU A 96 -4.44 0.50 2.53
N VAL A 97 -3.67 1.38 1.90
CA VAL A 97 -2.63 0.96 0.95
C VAL A 97 -1.53 0.20 1.68
N ALA A 98 -1.05 0.72 2.82
CA ALA A 98 -0.05 0.01 3.62
C ALA A 98 -0.55 -1.38 4.04
N LYS A 99 -1.80 -1.46 4.52
CA LYS A 99 -2.44 -2.72 4.90
C LYS A 99 -2.54 -3.69 3.71
N LYS A 100 -3.02 -3.26 2.56
CA LYS A 100 -3.16 -4.11 1.37
C LYS A 100 -1.82 -4.64 0.85
N ILE A 101 -0.76 -3.85 0.93
CA ILE A 101 0.58 -4.30 0.57
C ILE A 101 1.04 -5.38 1.55
N THR A 102 0.88 -5.17 2.86
CA THR A 102 1.18 -6.19 3.88
C THR A 102 0.40 -7.47 3.62
N GLU A 103 -0.91 -7.39 3.41
CA GLU A 103 -1.77 -8.54 3.09
C GLU A 103 -1.29 -9.28 1.83
N ALA A 104 -0.94 -8.56 0.76
CA ALA A 104 -0.44 -9.19 -0.46
C ALA A 104 0.88 -9.96 -0.22
N ILE A 105 1.77 -9.41 0.62
CA ILE A 105 3.02 -10.08 0.97
C ILE A 105 2.75 -11.32 1.82
N GLU A 106 1.90 -11.21 2.83
CA GLU A 106 1.59 -12.31 3.74
C GLU A 106 0.78 -13.43 3.09
N GLN A 107 -0.16 -13.09 2.21
CA GLN A 107 -1.12 -14.04 1.64
C GLN A 107 -0.75 -14.52 0.25
N GLN A 108 0.12 -13.81 -0.49
CA GLN A 108 0.49 -14.20 -1.85
C GLN A 108 1.97 -14.50 -1.97
N VAL A 109 2.85 -13.60 -1.49
CA VAL A 109 4.31 -13.78 -1.62
C VAL A 109 4.81 -14.89 -0.71
N ASN A 110 4.51 -14.80 0.59
CA ASN A 110 4.98 -15.74 1.60
C ASN A 110 4.52 -17.18 1.31
N PRO A 111 3.26 -17.47 0.93
CA PRO A 111 2.85 -18.83 0.61
C PRO A 111 3.56 -19.40 -0.63
N ARG A 112 3.90 -18.56 -1.62
CA ARG A 112 4.70 -19.00 -2.78
C ARG A 112 6.13 -19.35 -2.36
N LEU A 113 6.72 -18.60 -1.45
CA LEU A 113 8.03 -18.91 -0.87
C LEU A 113 8.00 -20.21 -0.07
N GLN A 114 6.96 -20.45 0.72
CA GLN A 114 6.81 -21.72 1.45
C GLN A 114 6.65 -22.91 0.49
N LYS A 115 5.84 -22.78 -0.57
CA LYS A 115 5.74 -23.81 -1.61
C LYS A 115 7.09 -24.06 -2.31
N LEU A 116 7.90 -23.03 -2.49
CA LEU A 116 9.26 -23.18 -3.02
C LEU A 116 10.12 -24.00 -2.03
N LYS A 117 10.08 -23.68 -0.74
CA LYS A 117 10.78 -24.44 0.32
C LYS A 117 10.39 -25.92 0.29
N GLU A 118 9.09 -26.22 0.23
CA GLU A 118 8.57 -27.59 0.15
C GLU A 118 9.07 -28.34 -1.09
N LYS A 119 8.99 -27.71 -2.27
CA LYS A 119 9.47 -28.32 -3.52
C LYS A 119 10.95 -28.64 -3.49
N MET A 120 11.76 -27.77 -2.90
CA MET A 120 13.19 -28.04 -2.76
C MET A 120 13.45 -29.22 -1.81
N ILE A 121 12.73 -29.31 -0.69
CA ILE A 121 12.84 -30.46 0.21
C ILE A 121 12.44 -31.76 -0.52
N SER A 122 11.36 -31.73 -1.32
CA SER A 122 10.90 -32.91 -2.07
C SER A 122 11.83 -33.35 -3.19
N MET A 123 12.56 -32.42 -3.80
CA MET A 123 13.54 -32.72 -4.87
C MET A 123 14.83 -33.37 -4.36
N GLY A 124 14.94 -33.66 -3.05
CA GLY A 124 16.08 -34.40 -2.53
C GLY A 124 17.31 -33.52 -2.28
N TYR A 125 17.17 -32.19 -2.19
CA TYR A 125 18.23 -31.30 -1.67
C TYR A 125 18.50 -31.51 -0.17
N LYS A 126 18.24 -32.72 0.37
CA LYS A 126 18.61 -33.12 1.73
C LYS A 126 20.12 -33.27 1.89
N GLU A 127 20.82 -33.58 0.80
CA GLU A 127 22.29 -33.66 0.70
C GLU A 127 22.95 -32.29 0.51
N TYR A 128 22.19 -31.19 0.50
CA TYR A 128 22.72 -29.85 0.35
C TYR A 128 22.23 -28.93 1.49
N ASP A 129 23.14 -28.18 2.08
CA ASP A 129 22.83 -27.02 2.91
C ASP A 129 22.53 -25.83 2.00
N MET A 130 21.35 -25.24 2.18
CA MET A 130 20.95 -24.05 1.45
C MET A 130 20.92 -22.85 2.38
N GLU A 131 21.88 -21.93 2.21
CA GLU A 131 21.91 -20.66 2.91
C GLU A 131 21.24 -19.58 2.05
N TRP A 132 20.21 -18.95 2.61
CA TRP A 132 19.47 -17.87 1.97
C TRP A 132 19.86 -16.57 2.62
N THR A 133 20.40 -15.64 1.83
CA THR A 133 20.78 -14.31 2.32
C THR A 133 20.26 -13.25 1.37
N VAL A 134 19.86 -12.09 1.91
CA VAL A 134 19.54 -10.94 1.07
C VAL A 134 20.66 -9.93 1.20
N GLN A 135 21.40 -9.72 0.11
CA GLN A 135 22.49 -8.74 0.02
C GLN A 135 22.21 -7.77 -1.12
N ASN A 136 22.36 -6.46 -0.86
CA ASN A 136 22.14 -5.41 -1.86
C ASN A 136 20.79 -5.52 -2.58
N ASN A 137 19.70 -5.78 -1.84
CA ASN A 137 18.34 -6.02 -2.37
C ASN A 137 18.19 -7.26 -3.28
N ILE A 138 19.19 -8.13 -3.35
CA ILE A 138 19.16 -9.38 -4.11
C ILE A 138 19.04 -10.54 -3.13
N LEU A 139 18.00 -11.37 -3.30
CA LEU A 139 17.90 -12.65 -2.62
C LEU A 139 18.88 -13.63 -3.28
N ARG A 140 19.90 -14.02 -2.54
CA ARG A 140 20.94 -14.97 -2.95
C ARG A 140 20.70 -16.31 -2.26
N VAL A 141 20.91 -17.36 -3.04
CA VAL A 141 20.85 -18.75 -2.57
C VAL A 141 22.23 -19.32 -2.73
N VAL A 142 22.80 -19.81 -1.63
CA VAL A 142 24.05 -20.56 -1.65
C VAL A 142 23.69 -22.00 -1.36
N VAL A 143 24.00 -22.89 -2.31
CA VAL A 143 23.78 -24.33 -2.19
C VAL A 143 25.13 -24.99 -1.97
N LYS A 144 25.35 -25.60 -0.80
CA LYS A 144 26.58 -26.31 -0.44
C LYS A 144 26.26 -27.80 -0.25
N PRO A 145 27.06 -28.75 -0.75
CA PRO A 145 26.86 -30.15 -0.39
C PRO A 145 27.13 -30.38 1.10
N LYS A 146 26.26 -31.17 1.75
CA LYS A 146 26.51 -31.70 3.09
C LYS A 146 27.61 -32.75 2.97
N ARG A 147 28.71 -32.54 3.68
CA ARG A 147 29.76 -33.54 3.85
C ARG A 147 29.33 -34.61 4.84
#